data_AF-A0A1R4HIR2-F1
#
_entry.id   AF-A0A1R4HIR2-F1
#
_cell.length_a   1.000
_cell.length_b   1.000
_cell.length_c   1.000
_cell.angle_alpha   90.00
_cell.angle_beta   90.00
_cell.angle_gamma   90.00
#
_symmetry.space_group_name_H-M   'P 1'
#
loop_
_entity.id
_entity.type
_entity.pdbx_description
1 polymer ?
#
loop_
_entity_poly.entity_id
_entity_poly.type
_entity_poly.pdbx_seq_one_letter_code
_entity_poly.pdbx_strand_id
1 'polypeptide(L)'
;MMNQARGIDKVALFNDLMQRRVHEYFDVDGRPIGEGRSLAFTQVETTFKSCPYSGSRHHHAKPMNASALQSILPEWQHSLSLLSSLSQRYQAFYGTPVTRYYDLALISGMGVFLSDYLVLRRLQPLATHHIPIMVSGLYKVCLGFQQATFLAMMNDSFNSSDDEKSLPDAKGFYAYLEEQQLLIGPDEVCGGSEEMISRAYDIMKGPASDTGQAALLPALANMAIDWDACDQFSFHSSNLWRKAILFVIQMHGFCLQLNEPSLPADLTIAINTYLKASFAQLLAAQSGLAVEIAQITLAESGHSLDEWLMVQAAFLEEIDCQPSTTPDTQPLSDAILQQLAQVFELSGYHSIITAAVTAHVAKYVAFETAVLRSFNDHLDAIVLALGFTPASDTLMFTELTSVYGKTLRNWPEIMQQP
;
A
#
# COMPACT_ATOMS: atom_id res chain seq x y z
N MET A 1 40.40 1.19 -4.18
CA MET A 1 39.80 -0.10 -4.57
C MET A 1 38.41 0.19 -5.09
N MET A 2 38.14 -0.09 -6.37
CA MET A 2 36.80 0.03 -6.93
C MET A 2 35.92 -1.01 -6.23
N ASN A 3 35.05 -0.57 -5.31
CA ASN A 3 33.98 -1.42 -4.78
C ASN A 3 33.20 -1.94 -5.99
N GLN A 4 33.27 -3.25 -6.24
CA GLN A 4 32.42 -3.89 -7.23
C GLN A 4 30.97 -3.46 -6.94
N ALA A 5 30.28 -2.99 -7.98
CA ALA A 5 28.90 -2.57 -7.91
C ALA A 5 28.06 -3.77 -7.48
N ARG A 6 27.82 -3.90 -6.17
CA ARG A 6 26.93 -4.93 -5.64
C ARG A 6 25.52 -4.51 -6.05
N GLY A 7 24.88 -5.29 -6.91
CA GLY A 7 23.45 -5.14 -7.16
C GLY A 7 22.66 -5.35 -5.86
N ILE A 8 21.48 -4.73 -5.79
CA ILE A 8 20.50 -5.03 -4.75
C ILE A 8 19.59 -6.13 -5.28
N ASP A 9 19.28 -7.12 -4.43
CA ASP A 9 18.34 -8.19 -4.74
C ASP A 9 16.92 -7.60 -4.84
N LYS A 10 16.28 -7.75 -6.01
CA LYS A 10 14.97 -7.15 -6.29
C LYS A 10 13.87 -7.78 -5.45
N VAL A 11 13.94 -9.09 -5.20
CA VAL A 11 13.00 -9.82 -4.35
C VAL A 11 13.12 -9.36 -2.90
N ALA A 12 14.34 -9.20 -2.41
CA ALA A 12 14.58 -8.67 -1.06
C ALA A 12 14.04 -7.23 -0.93
N LEU A 13 14.32 -6.36 -1.90
CA LEU A 13 13.81 -4.99 -1.92
C LEU A 13 12.28 -4.93 -1.96
N PHE A 14 11.64 -5.74 -2.81
CA PHE A 14 10.18 -5.82 -2.86
C PHE A 14 9.58 -6.22 -1.51
N ASN A 15 10.14 -7.26 -0.88
CA ASN A 15 9.70 -7.69 0.45
C ASN A 15 9.94 -6.60 1.51
N ASP A 16 11.09 -5.94 1.50
CA ASP A 16 11.43 -4.87 2.46
C ASP A 16 10.42 -3.72 2.38
N LEU A 17 10.07 -3.30 1.17
CA LEU A 17 9.10 -2.24 0.91
C LEU A 17 7.69 -2.66 1.29
N MET A 18 7.24 -3.86 0.90
CA MET A 18 5.87 -4.36 1.17
C MET A 18 5.63 -4.70 2.64
N GLN A 19 6.68 -5.13 3.35
CA GLN A 19 6.61 -5.41 4.80
C GLN A 19 6.94 -4.18 5.65
N ARG A 20 7.24 -3.03 5.04
CA ARG A 20 7.65 -1.79 5.73
C ARG A 20 8.78 -2.03 6.72
N ARG A 21 9.87 -2.69 6.30
CA ARG A 21 10.99 -3.01 7.21
C ARG A 21 11.62 -1.79 7.88
N VAL A 22 11.46 -0.60 7.31
CA VAL A 22 11.86 0.67 7.95
C VAL A 22 11.18 0.89 9.31
N HIS A 23 10.02 0.28 9.57
CA HIS A 23 9.36 0.33 10.88
C HIS A 23 10.25 -0.15 12.01
N GLU A 24 11.13 -1.13 11.74
CA GLU A 24 12.01 -1.75 12.72
C GLU A 24 13.31 -0.96 12.98
N TYR A 25 13.55 0.13 12.23
CA TYR A 25 14.67 1.01 12.47
C TYR A 25 14.38 1.97 13.62
N PHE A 26 15.41 2.29 14.39
CA PHE A 26 15.32 3.23 15.49
C PHE A 26 15.86 4.61 15.08
N ASP A 27 15.26 5.66 15.63
CA ASP A 27 15.82 7.00 15.60
C ASP A 27 16.94 7.18 16.64
N VAL A 28 17.57 8.37 16.62
CA VAL A 28 18.67 8.74 17.55
C VAL A 28 18.26 8.72 19.03
N ASP A 29 16.97 8.78 19.34
CA ASP A 29 16.43 8.68 20.70
C ASP A 29 16.11 7.22 21.09
N GLY A 30 16.39 6.27 20.21
CA GLY A 30 16.15 4.85 20.46
C GLY A 30 14.67 4.48 20.40
N ARG A 31 13.84 5.22 19.65
CA ARG A 31 12.45 4.84 19.36
C ARG A 31 12.31 4.29 17.94
N PRO A 32 11.51 3.23 17.72
CA PRO A 32 11.27 2.72 16.38
C PRO A 32 10.50 3.73 15.55
N ILE A 33 10.80 3.80 14.25
CA ILE A 33 10.09 4.66 13.30
C ILE A 33 8.62 4.26 13.20
N GLY A 34 8.33 2.96 13.18
CA GLY A 34 6.98 2.43 13.05
C GLY A 34 6.12 2.49 14.32
N GLU A 35 6.70 2.85 15.48
CA GLU A 35 6.02 2.85 16.79
C GLU A 35 5.21 1.56 17.01
N GLY A 36 3.92 1.64 17.35
CA GLY A 36 3.07 0.48 17.63
C GLY A 36 2.93 -0.53 16.48
N ARG A 37 3.41 -0.22 15.27
CA ARG A 37 3.44 -1.12 14.10
C ARG A 37 4.75 -1.90 13.95
N SER A 38 5.73 -1.65 14.81
CA SER A 38 7.05 -2.32 14.81
C SER A 38 7.09 -3.44 15.84
N LEU A 39 7.69 -4.57 15.48
CA LEU A 39 7.97 -5.64 16.47
C LEU A 39 8.98 -5.18 17.53
N ALA A 40 9.93 -4.33 17.12
CA ALA A 40 10.95 -3.75 17.99
C ALA A 40 10.37 -2.80 19.06
N PHE A 41 9.13 -2.33 18.88
CA PHE A 41 8.42 -1.50 19.85
C PHE A 41 8.27 -2.15 21.23
N THR A 42 8.19 -3.48 21.30
CA THR A 42 8.12 -4.23 22.55
C THR A 42 9.32 -4.02 23.48
N GLN A 43 10.42 -3.46 22.97
CA GLN A 43 11.66 -3.21 23.71
C GLN A 43 11.78 -1.78 24.24
N VAL A 44 10.83 -0.89 23.90
CA VAL A 44 10.89 0.53 24.25
C VAL A 44 9.91 0.84 25.38
N GLU A 45 10.43 1.44 26.46
CA GLU A 45 9.57 1.95 27.54
C GLU A 45 8.63 3.01 26.98
N THR A 46 7.32 2.75 27.11
CA THR A 46 6.28 3.60 26.55
C THR A 46 5.26 3.95 27.62
N THR A 47 5.03 5.25 27.78
CA THR A 47 3.97 5.79 28.63
C THR A 47 2.71 5.97 27.79
N PHE A 48 1.69 5.21 28.14
CA PHE A 48 0.35 5.32 27.58
C PHE A 48 -0.53 6.22 28.46
N LYS A 49 -1.36 7.07 27.84
CA LYS A 49 -2.30 7.95 28.54
C LYS A 49 -3.68 7.88 27.89
N SER A 50 -4.72 8.21 28.64
CA SER A 50 -6.03 8.49 28.04
C SER A 50 -5.92 9.73 27.15
N CYS A 51 -6.51 9.69 25.96
CA CYS A 51 -6.47 10.82 25.04
C CYS A 51 -7.31 12.00 25.59
N PRO A 52 -6.73 13.20 25.73
CA PRO A 52 -7.42 14.36 26.29
C PRO A 52 -8.19 15.17 25.23
N TYR A 53 -7.99 14.91 23.94
CA TYR A 53 -8.63 15.65 22.86
C TYR A 53 -10.08 15.22 22.70
N SER A 54 -10.97 16.18 22.48
CA SER A 54 -12.38 15.94 22.16
C SER A 54 -12.55 15.11 20.88
N GLY A 55 -13.74 14.56 20.68
CA GLY A 55 -14.08 13.76 19.50
C GLY A 55 -14.11 12.26 19.77
N SER A 56 -13.99 11.46 18.72
CA SER A 56 -14.06 9.99 18.73
C SER A 56 -13.05 9.32 19.67
N ARG A 57 -11.87 9.94 19.84
CA ARG A 57 -10.78 9.46 20.68
C ARG A 57 -10.84 9.91 22.14
N HIS A 58 -11.74 10.83 22.50
CA HIS A 58 -11.80 11.39 23.87
C HIS A 58 -12.13 10.32 24.90
N HIS A 59 -11.21 10.06 25.84
CA HIS A 59 -11.34 8.97 26.82
C HIS A 59 -11.71 7.61 26.21
N HIS A 60 -11.28 7.36 24.97
CA HIS A 60 -11.49 6.09 24.31
C HIS A 60 -10.81 4.95 25.09
N ALA A 61 -11.33 3.72 24.94
CA ALA A 61 -10.80 2.55 25.65
C ALA A 61 -9.34 2.23 25.26
N LYS A 62 -8.96 2.52 24.02
CA LYS A 62 -7.58 2.42 23.53
C LYS A 62 -6.77 3.64 23.98
N PRO A 63 -5.53 3.45 24.48
CA PRO A 63 -4.71 4.54 24.97
C PRO A 63 -4.07 5.34 23.83
N MET A 64 -3.53 6.51 24.16
CA MET A 64 -2.64 7.32 23.34
C MET A 64 -1.18 7.08 23.76
N ASN A 65 -0.29 6.87 22.79
CA ASN A 65 1.15 6.79 23.02
C ASN A 65 1.74 8.18 23.31
N ALA A 66 1.78 8.55 24.59
CA ALA A 66 2.24 9.86 25.02
C ALA A 66 3.75 10.02 24.86
N SER A 67 4.53 8.94 24.95
CA SER A 67 5.99 8.97 24.76
C SER A 67 6.37 9.33 23.33
N ALA A 68 5.69 8.75 22.33
CA ALA A 68 5.91 9.10 20.93
C ALA A 68 5.56 10.56 20.63
N LEU A 69 4.43 11.06 21.18
CA LEU A 69 4.09 12.47 21.05
C LEU A 69 5.16 13.36 21.70
N GLN A 70 5.61 13.02 22.91
CA GLN A 70 6.62 13.80 23.62
C GLN A 70 7.97 13.83 22.89
N SER A 71 8.36 12.75 22.21
CA SER A 71 9.62 12.72 21.46
C SER A 71 9.59 13.59 20.21
N ILE A 72 8.43 13.70 19.53
CA ILE A 72 8.33 14.51 18.31
C ILE A 72 8.15 16.01 18.58
N LEU A 73 7.58 16.39 19.73
CA LEU A 73 7.22 17.79 20.01
C LEU A 73 8.38 18.78 19.88
N PRO A 74 9.61 18.50 20.38
CA PRO A 74 10.76 19.39 20.20
C PRO A 74 11.14 19.64 18.72
N GLU A 75 10.91 18.65 17.85
CA GLU A 75 11.28 18.66 16.44
C GLU A 75 10.08 18.90 15.50
N TRP A 76 8.92 19.22 16.08
CA TRP A 76 7.68 19.34 15.33
C TRP A 76 7.76 20.41 14.24
N GLN A 77 8.35 21.56 14.55
CA GLN A 77 8.49 22.64 13.59
C GLN A 77 9.43 22.27 12.43
N HIS A 78 10.51 21.51 12.68
CA HIS A 78 11.38 21.02 11.63
C HIS A 78 10.69 19.96 10.76
N SER A 79 9.89 19.09 11.37
CA SER A 79 9.07 18.11 10.65
C SER A 79 8.07 18.80 9.72
N LEU A 80 7.43 19.88 10.18
CA LEU A 80 6.53 20.70 9.37
C LEU A 80 7.25 21.45 8.23
N SER A 81 8.45 21.98 8.48
CA SER A 81 9.27 22.61 7.43
C SER A 81 9.71 21.60 6.37
N LEU A 82 10.03 20.38 6.78
CA LEU A 82 10.34 19.28 5.86
C LEU A 82 9.10 18.86 5.06
N LEU A 83 7.94 18.71 5.70
CA LEU A 83 6.66 18.40 5.02
C LEU A 83 6.30 19.47 3.97
N SER A 84 6.47 20.74 4.32
CA SER A 84 6.26 21.85 3.38
C SER A 84 7.17 21.74 2.16
N SER A 85 8.45 21.40 2.38
CA SER A 85 9.40 21.22 1.28
C SER A 85 9.04 20.01 0.41
N LEU A 86 8.56 18.91 0.99
CA LEU A 86 8.08 17.77 0.20
C LEU A 86 6.84 18.11 -0.62
N SER A 87 5.90 18.91 -0.10
CA SER A 87 4.77 19.41 -0.89
C SER A 87 5.23 20.29 -2.07
N GLN A 88 6.22 21.15 -1.87
CA GLN A 88 6.78 21.94 -2.97
C GLN A 88 7.49 21.06 -4.01
N ARG A 89 8.25 20.05 -3.58
CA ARG A 89 8.89 19.09 -4.48
C ARG A 89 7.87 18.29 -5.28
N TYR A 90 6.79 17.84 -4.64
CA TYR A 90 5.66 17.22 -5.32
C TYR A 90 5.13 18.14 -6.44
N GLN A 91 4.81 19.40 -6.14
CA GLN A 91 4.28 20.34 -7.13
C GLN A 91 5.27 20.57 -8.28
N ALA A 92 6.57 20.65 -7.99
CA ALA A 92 7.61 20.78 -9.01
C ALA A 92 7.77 19.52 -9.87
N PHE A 93 7.72 18.33 -9.27
CA PHE A 93 7.89 17.04 -9.94
C PHE A 93 6.72 16.75 -10.90
N TYR A 94 5.48 17.02 -10.47
CA TYR A 94 4.28 16.76 -11.26
C TYR A 94 3.81 17.96 -12.10
N GLY A 95 4.33 19.16 -11.83
CA GLY A 95 3.90 20.39 -12.51
C GLY A 95 2.44 20.77 -12.24
N THR A 96 1.89 20.38 -11.09
CA THR A 96 0.47 20.60 -10.72
C THR A 96 0.35 21.12 -9.28
N PRO A 97 -0.64 21.99 -8.98
CA PRO A 97 -0.98 22.33 -7.61
C PRO A 97 -1.61 21.17 -6.85
N VAL A 98 -1.66 21.29 -5.51
CA VAL A 98 -2.35 20.35 -4.61
C VAL A 98 -3.83 20.70 -4.52
N THR A 99 -4.67 19.88 -5.14
CA THR A 99 -6.11 20.16 -5.32
C THR A 99 -7.03 19.00 -4.96
N ARG A 100 -6.50 17.78 -4.89
CA ARG A 100 -7.24 16.53 -4.66
C ARG A 100 -6.62 15.68 -3.56
N TYR A 101 -7.38 14.72 -3.02
CA TYR A 101 -6.83 13.75 -2.06
C TYR A 101 -5.72 12.88 -2.64
N TYR A 102 -5.74 12.62 -3.96
CA TYR A 102 -4.63 11.97 -4.67
C TYR A 102 -3.29 12.68 -4.44
N ASP A 103 -3.29 14.02 -4.48
CA ASP A 103 -2.08 14.83 -4.29
C ASP A 103 -1.58 14.72 -2.85
N LEU A 104 -2.49 14.75 -1.87
CA LEU A 104 -2.15 14.57 -0.45
C LEU A 104 -1.64 13.14 -0.15
N ALA A 105 -2.20 12.12 -0.81
CA ALA A 105 -1.74 10.74 -0.68
C ALA A 105 -0.32 10.56 -1.21
N LEU A 106 0.04 11.26 -2.29
CA LEU A 106 1.40 11.27 -2.82
C LEU A 106 2.38 12.05 -1.94
N ILE A 107 1.99 13.22 -1.41
CA ILE A 107 2.85 14.01 -0.51
C ILE A 107 3.10 13.27 0.81
N SER A 108 2.05 12.70 1.41
CA SER A 108 2.19 11.85 2.59
C SER A 108 3.03 10.61 2.28
N GLY A 109 2.85 10.00 1.10
CA GLY A 109 3.74 8.96 0.59
C GLY A 109 5.20 9.37 0.56
N MET A 110 5.54 10.55 0.01
CA MET A 110 6.92 11.07 0.02
C MET A 110 7.49 11.20 1.43
N GLY A 111 6.69 11.64 2.41
CA GLY A 111 7.14 11.76 3.80
C GLY A 111 7.43 10.41 4.47
N VAL A 112 6.63 9.39 4.16
CA VAL A 112 6.87 8.00 4.60
C VAL A 112 8.13 7.44 3.90
N PHE A 113 8.18 7.50 2.57
CA PHE A 113 9.24 6.90 1.76
C PHE A 113 10.59 7.61 1.87
N LEU A 114 10.65 8.83 2.41
CA LEU A 114 11.93 9.48 2.72
C LEU A 114 12.77 8.62 3.67
N SER A 115 12.15 8.00 4.68
CA SER A 115 12.88 7.12 5.61
C SER A 115 13.41 5.88 4.90
N ASP A 116 12.58 5.23 4.07
CA ASP A 116 13.00 4.09 3.25
C ASP A 116 14.17 4.46 2.31
N TYR A 117 14.09 5.59 1.61
CA TYR A 117 15.17 6.06 0.74
C TYR A 117 16.48 6.25 1.50
N LEU A 118 16.43 6.92 2.66
CA LEU A 118 17.62 7.22 3.45
C LEU A 118 18.33 5.97 3.98
N VAL A 119 17.59 4.90 4.32
CA VAL A 119 18.18 3.65 4.82
C VAL A 119 18.60 2.70 3.69
N LEU A 120 17.92 2.73 2.54
CA LEU A 120 18.17 1.80 1.43
C LEU A 120 19.19 2.32 0.40
N ARG A 121 19.43 3.63 0.32
CA ARG A 121 20.31 4.21 -0.73
C ARG A 121 21.75 3.72 -0.64
N ARG A 122 22.41 3.58 -1.79
CA ARG A 122 23.80 3.12 -1.89
C ARG A 122 24.79 4.06 -1.20
N LEU A 123 24.59 5.37 -1.38
CA LEU A 123 25.49 6.39 -0.86
C LEU A 123 25.04 6.83 0.52
N GLN A 124 25.87 6.55 1.53
CA GLN A 124 25.62 6.93 2.92
C GLN A 124 24.23 6.49 3.42
N PRO A 125 23.90 5.17 3.37
CA PRO A 125 22.68 4.67 3.98
C PRO A 125 22.68 4.99 5.48
N LEU A 126 21.56 5.44 6.02
CA LEU A 126 21.38 5.61 7.44
C LEU A 126 21.22 4.24 8.11
N ALA A 127 22.02 3.98 9.13
CA ALA A 127 21.81 2.83 9.99
C ALA A 127 20.73 3.13 11.04
N THR A 128 20.20 2.08 11.65
CA THR A 128 19.40 2.21 12.89
C THR A 128 20.16 3.03 13.94
N HIS A 129 19.43 3.81 14.74
CA HIS A 129 19.94 4.82 15.69
C HIS A 129 20.68 6.02 15.08
N HIS A 130 20.72 6.15 13.74
CA HIS A 130 21.26 7.34 13.07
C HIS A 130 20.17 8.16 12.35
N ILE A 131 18.90 7.79 12.52
CA ILE A 131 17.79 8.48 11.87
C ILE A 131 17.37 9.67 12.75
N PRO A 132 17.36 10.91 12.24
CA PRO A 132 16.98 12.07 13.04
C PRO A 132 15.53 11.99 13.51
N ILE A 133 15.27 12.50 14.72
CA ILE A 133 13.93 12.59 15.30
C ILE A 133 12.97 13.33 14.34
N MET A 134 13.41 14.39 13.65
CA MET A 134 12.56 15.09 12.67
C MET A 134 12.13 14.22 11.48
N VAL A 135 12.95 13.25 11.05
CA VAL A 135 12.61 12.31 9.97
C VAL A 135 11.63 11.25 10.51
N SER A 136 11.90 10.72 11.70
CA SER A 136 11.02 9.81 12.45
C SER A 136 9.64 10.45 12.74
N GLY A 137 9.63 11.71 13.14
CA GLY A 137 8.42 12.50 13.40
C GLY A 137 7.61 12.78 12.13
N LEU A 138 8.28 13.17 11.05
CA LEU A 138 7.65 13.28 9.73
C LEU A 138 7.01 11.95 9.30
N TYR A 139 7.74 10.84 9.41
CA TYR A 139 7.24 9.51 9.06
C TYR A 139 5.93 9.20 9.78
N LYS A 140 5.89 9.38 11.11
CA LYS A 140 4.70 9.08 11.94
C LYS A 140 3.50 9.94 11.55
N VAL A 141 3.73 11.22 11.27
CA VAL A 141 2.68 12.14 10.81
C VAL A 141 2.17 11.72 9.44
N CYS A 142 3.07 11.53 8.48
CA CYS A 142 2.72 11.17 7.12
C CYS A 142 2.08 9.78 7.02
N LEU A 143 2.44 8.83 7.89
CA LEU A 143 1.84 7.50 7.92
C LEU A 143 0.34 7.57 8.28
N GLY A 144 -0.03 8.39 9.26
CA GLY A 144 -1.43 8.62 9.62
C GLY A 144 -2.21 9.28 8.48
N PHE A 145 -1.61 10.29 7.84
CA PHE A 145 -2.21 10.94 6.67
C PHE A 145 -2.33 10.01 5.46
N GLN A 146 -1.35 9.15 5.21
CA GLN A 146 -1.34 8.26 4.05
C GLN A 146 -2.58 7.37 4.03
N GLN A 147 -2.95 6.77 5.17
CA GLN A 147 -4.17 5.96 5.24
C GLN A 147 -5.44 6.79 5.00
N ALA A 148 -5.58 7.93 5.68
CA ALA A 148 -6.79 8.75 5.57
C ALA A 148 -6.97 9.36 4.17
N THR A 149 -5.89 9.88 3.60
CA THR A 149 -5.89 10.46 2.25
C THR A 149 -6.03 9.40 1.17
N PHE A 150 -5.51 8.19 1.38
CA PHE A 150 -5.75 7.06 0.48
C PHE A 150 -7.23 6.67 0.48
N LEU A 151 -7.87 6.51 1.65
CA LEU A 151 -9.29 6.20 1.73
C LEU A 151 -10.15 7.30 1.09
N ALA A 152 -9.85 8.57 1.36
CA ALA A 152 -10.55 9.70 0.77
C ALA A 152 -10.36 9.76 -0.76
N MET A 153 -9.13 9.58 -1.25
CA MET A 153 -8.81 9.48 -2.69
C MET A 153 -9.56 8.33 -3.37
N MET A 154 -9.66 7.20 -2.69
CA MET A 154 -10.38 6.03 -3.16
C MET A 154 -11.89 6.37 -3.27
N ASN A 155 -12.48 6.99 -2.26
CA ASN A 155 -13.89 7.43 -2.31
C ASN A 155 -14.16 8.52 -3.34
N ASP A 156 -13.21 9.42 -3.60
CA ASP A 156 -13.31 10.44 -4.67
C ASP A 156 -13.54 9.82 -6.06
N SER A 157 -13.15 8.57 -6.27
CA SER A 157 -13.35 7.86 -7.54
C SER A 157 -14.84 7.64 -7.86
N PHE A 158 -15.72 7.72 -6.86
CA PHE A 158 -17.18 7.63 -7.02
C PHE A 158 -17.84 9.00 -7.18
N ASN A 159 -17.12 10.10 -6.95
CA ASN A 159 -17.65 11.44 -7.13
C ASN A 159 -17.74 11.79 -8.62
N SER A 160 -18.84 12.45 -9.01
CA SER A 160 -19.15 12.71 -10.42
C SER A 160 -18.73 14.12 -10.86
N SER A 161 -18.54 15.05 -9.92
CA SER A 161 -18.15 16.44 -10.22
C SER A 161 -16.74 16.78 -9.72
N ASP A 162 -16.11 17.77 -10.35
CA ASP A 162 -14.82 18.29 -9.88
C ASP A 162 -14.94 19.04 -8.54
N ASP A 163 -16.10 19.65 -8.26
CA ASP A 163 -16.35 20.34 -6.99
C ASP A 163 -16.36 19.35 -5.81
N GLU A 164 -16.98 18.17 -5.98
CA GLU A 164 -16.97 17.08 -4.98
C GLU A 164 -15.57 16.50 -4.75
N LYS A 165 -14.67 16.60 -5.74
CA LYS A 165 -13.29 16.12 -5.66
C LYS A 165 -12.32 17.17 -5.11
N SER A 166 -12.81 18.37 -4.83
CA SER A 166 -11.98 19.45 -4.31
C SER A 166 -11.63 19.22 -2.84
N LEU A 167 -10.40 19.53 -2.46
CA LEU A 167 -9.96 19.40 -1.08
C LEU A 167 -10.72 20.34 -0.14
N PRO A 168 -11.27 19.85 0.99
CA PRO A 168 -11.89 20.71 2.00
C PRO A 168 -10.87 21.64 2.67
N ASP A 169 -11.34 22.52 3.55
CA ASP A 169 -10.45 23.20 4.50
C ASP A 169 -9.97 22.22 5.59
N ALA A 170 -9.01 22.63 6.42
CA ALA A 170 -8.47 21.79 7.48
C ALA A 170 -9.54 21.30 8.47
N LYS A 171 -10.55 22.13 8.75
CA LYS A 171 -11.66 21.77 9.63
C LYS A 171 -12.53 20.67 9.02
N GLY A 172 -12.85 20.78 7.74
CA GLY A 172 -13.58 19.76 6.99
C GLY A 172 -12.82 18.45 6.92
N PHE A 173 -11.51 18.50 6.69
CA PHE A 173 -10.66 17.31 6.75
C PHE A 173 -10.63 16.67 8.14
N TYR A 174 -10.47 17.46 9.20
CA TYR A 174 -10.50 16.94 10.57
C TYR A 174 -11.86 16.32 10.93
N ALA A 175 -12.97 16.94 10.51
CA ALA A 175 -14.31 16.40 10.69
C ALA A 175 -14.47 15.05 9.98
N TYR A 176 -13.93 14.91 8.76
CA TYR A 176 -13.89 13.64 8.05
C TYR A 176 -13.13 12.56 8.84
N LEU A 177 -11.97 12.89 9.42
CA LEU A 177 -11.22 11.94 10.25
C LEU A 177 -12.02 11.45 11.48
N GLU A 178 -12.78 12.35 12.11
CA GLU A 178 -13.63 12.02 13.26
C GLU A 178 -14.83 11.14 12.86
N GLU A 179 -15.51 11.49 11.76
CA GLU A 179 -16.68 10.76 11.23
C GLU A 179 -16.31 9.33 10.83
N GLN A 180 -15.18 9.18 10.13
CA GLN A 180 -14.67 7.89 9.68
C GLN A 180 -13.88 7.15 10.78
N GLN A 181 -13.78 7.71 11.99
CA GLN A 181 -13.01 7.14 13.12
C GLN A 181 -11.54 6.84 12.80
N LEU A 182 -10.95 7.52 11.82
CA LEU A 182 -9.57 7.32 11.35
C LEU A 182 -8.51 7.76 12.36
N LEU A 183 -8.93 8.36 13.47
CA LEU A 183 -8.07 8.70 14.61
C LEU A 183 -7.94 7.56 15.63
N ILE A 184 -8.61 6.42 15.40
CA ILE A 184 -8.58 5.24 16.27
C ILE A 184 -7.90 4.09 15.52
N GLY A 185 -6.66 3.78 15.90
CA GLY A 185 -5.93 2.64 15.36
C GLY A 185 -6.32 1.32 16.04
N PRO A 186 -5.71 0.19 15.62
CA PRO A 186 -5.98 -1.14 16.18
C PRO A 186 -5.76 -1.22 17.69
N ASP A 187 -4.63 -0.69 18.18
CA ASP A 187 -4.21 -0.80 19.57
C ASP A 187 -4.17 0.54 20.33
N GLU A 188 -4.10 1.65 19.60
CA GLU A 188 -3.94 2.99 20.16
C GLU A 188 -4.74 4.04 19.38
N VAL A 189 -5.00 5.19 20.01
CA VAL A 189 -5.57 6.37 19.34
C VAL A 189 -4.48 7.36 18.94
N CYS A 190 -4.74 8.13 17.88
CA CYS A 190 -3.84 9.17 17.39
C CYS A 190 -3.57 10.23 18.47
N GLY A 191 -2.29 10.50 18.72
CA GLY A 191 -1.84 11.49 19.70
C GLY A 191 -1.70 12.93 19.21
N GLY A 192 -1.88 13.21 17.91
CA GLY A 192 -1.82 14.58 17.39
C GLY A 192 -3.08 15.38 17.75
N SER A 193 -2.94 16.60 18.26
CA SER A 193 -4.09 17.48 18.49
C SER A 193 -4.76 17.91 17.17
N GLU A 194 -6.00 18.42 17.24
CA GLU A 194 -6.69 19.03 16.09
C GLU A 194 -5.83 20.09 15.41
N GLU A 195 -5.16 20.95 16.18
CA GLU A 195 -4.31 21.99 15.62
C GLU A 195 -3.06 21.44 14.92
N MET A 196 -2.44 20.38 15.46
CA MET A 196 -1.31 19.73 14.80
C MET A 196 -1.73 19.12 13.45
N ILE A 197 -2.86 18.41 13.43
CA ILE A 197 -3.40 17.77 12.23
C ILE A 197 -3.79 18.83 11.19
N SER A 198 -4.55 19.84 11.61
CA SER A 198 -4.97 20.94 10.74
C SER A 198 -3.79 21.67 10.11
N ARG A 199 -2.77 21.96 10.91
CA ARG A 199 -1.55 22.63 10.43
C ARG A 199 -0.76 21.78 9.46
N ALA A 200 -0.63 20.48 9.70
CA ALA A 200 0.04 19.57 8.76
C ALA A 200 -0.72 19.49 7.42
N TYR A 201 -2.05 19.39 7.48
CA TYR A 201 -2.93 19.41 6.30
C TYR A 201 -2.76 20.70 5.48
N ASP A 202 -2.85 21.86 6.13
CA ASP A 202 -2.69 23.15 5.46
C ASP A 202 -1.29 23.31 4.85
N ILE A 203 -0.25 22.75 5.49
CA ILE A 203 1.12 22.76 4.95
C ILE A 203 1.21 21.90 3.69
N MET A 204 0.58 20.72 3.66
CA MET A 204 0.57 19.89 2.46
C MET A 204 -0.20 20.56 1.31
N LYS A 205 -1.33 21.21 1.61
CA LYS A 205 -2.17 21.94 0.65
C LYS A 205 -1.56 23.28 0.20
N GLY A 206 -0.72 23.87 1.05
CA GLY A 206 -0.28 25.26 0.95
C GLY A 206 0.39 25.63 -0.38
N PRO A 207 0.35 26.92 -0.76
CA PRO A 207 0.93 27.38 -2.01
C PRO A 207 2.44 27.10 -2.03
N ALA A 208 2.97 26.80 -3.22
CA ALA A 208 4.40 26.72 -3.45
C ALA A 208 5.06 28.02 -2.97
N SER A 209 5.74 27.97 -1.83
CA SER A 209 6.75 28.94 -1.44
C SER A 209 8.12 28.42 -1.88
N ASP A 210 9.16 29.27 -1.87
CA ASP A 210 10.46 28.96 -2.46
C ASP A 210 10.99 27.56 -2.06
N THR A 211 11.17 26.72 -3.08
CA THR A 211 11.82 25.40 -3.03
C THR A 211 13.25 25.55 -2.53
N GLY A 212 13.49 25.25 -1.26
CA GLY A 212 14.84 25.34 -0.69
C GLY A 212 14.94 25.26 0.83
N GLN A 213 13.83 25.38 1.56
CA GLN A 213 13.89 25.44 3.02
C GLN A 213 14.32 24.13 3.69
N ALA A 214 13.98 22.94 3.16
CA ALA A 214 14.45 21.67 3.73
C ALA A 214 15.97 21.49 3.67
N ALA A 215 16.62 21.93 2.58
CA ALA A 215 18.08 21.86 2.46
C ALA A 215 18.80 22.76 3.48
N LEU A 216 18.07 23.72 4.06
CA LEU A 216 18.57 24.60 5.12
C LEU A 216 18.42 23.98 6.52
N LEU A 217 17.74 22.84 6.67
CA LEU A 217 17.69 22.12 7.95
C LEU A 217 19.07 21.48 8.20
N PRO A 218 19.81 21.89 9.26
CA PRO A 218 21.20 21.47 9.45
C PRO A 218 21.40 19.95 9.50
N ALA A 219 20.40 19.22 10.02
CA ALA A 219 20.44 17.76 10.09
C ALA A 219 20.41 17.10 8.70
N LEU A 220 19.68 17.67 7.73
CA LEU A 220 19.58 17.13 6.37
C LEU A 220 20.72 17.59 5.47
N ALA A 221 21.23 18.81 5.67
CA ALA A 221 22.33 19.37 4.88
C ALA A 221 23.56 18.45 4.86
N ASN A 222 23.84 17.79 5.99
CA ASN A 222 24.98 16.88 6.13
C ASN A 222 24.75 15.48 5.56
N MET A 223 23.53 15.15 5.11
CA MET A 223 23.18 13.81 4.62
C MET A 223 23.38 13.62 3.12
N ALA A 224 23.78 14.68 2.40
CA ALA A 224 24.00 14.63 0.94
C ALA A 224 22.85 13.91 0.20
N ILE A 225 21.60 14.31 0.51
CA ILE A 225 20.41 13.71 -0.10
C ILE A 225 20.36 14.11 -1.56
N ASP A 226 20.40 13.11 -2.46
CA ASP A 226 20.05 13.30 -3.86
C ASP A 226 18.52 13.36 -3.94
N TRP A 227 18.00 14.59 -3.89
CA TRP A 227 16.56 14.79 -3.79
C TRP A 227 15.81 14.40 -5.06
N ASP A 228 16.44 14.50 -6.24
CA ASP A 228 15.80 14.10 -7.49
C ASP A 228 15.67 12.58 -7.55
N ALA A 229 16.69 11.85 -7.09
CA ALA A 229 16.61 10.42 -6.87
C ALA A 229 15.57 10.04 -5.78
N CYS A 230 15.47 10.83 -4.71
CA CYS A 230 14.45 10.63 -3.66
C CYS A 230 13.02 10.80 -4.19
N ASP A 231 12.78 11.76 -5.10
CA ASP A 231 11.48 11.95 -5.72
C ASP A 231 11.12 10.77 -6.63
N GLN A 232 12.06 10.31 -7.46
CA GLN A 232 11.87 9.10 -8.28
C GLN A 232 11.58 7.87 -7.42
N PHE A 233 12.37 7.66 -6.36
CA PHE A 233 12.14 6.58 -5.39
C PHE A 233 10.73 6.65 -4.79
N SER A 234 10.31 7.83 -4.34
CA SER A 234 9.00 8.03 -3.71
C SER A 234 7.85 7.83 -4.70
N PHE A 235 8.00 8.30 -5.94
CA PHE A 235 7.03 8.10 -7.02
C PHE A 235 6.81 6.61 -7.30
N HIS A 236 7.89 5.88 -7.56
CA HIS A 236 7.79 4.47 -7.91
C HIS A 236 7.37 3.62 -6.70
N SER A 237 7.79 3.95 -5.48
CA SER A 237 7.37 3.24 -4.26
C SER A 237 5.90 3.47 -3.93
N SER A 238 5.39 4.69 -4.10
CA SER A 238 3.96 5.01 -3.91
C SER A 238 3.10 4.27 -4.94
N ASN A 239 3.53 4.25 -6.21
CA ASN A 239 2.82 3.49 -7.24
C ASN A 239 2.87 1.99 -7.01
N LEU A 240 4.03 1.44 -6.60
CA LEU A 240 4.15 0.03 -6.24
C LEU A 240 3.16 -0.34 -5.14
N TRP A 241 3.08 0.45 -4.06
CA TRP A 241 2.13 0.24 -2.96
C TRP A 241 0.67 0.35 -3.40
N ARG A 242 0.31 1.40 -4.14
CA ARG A 242 -1.05 1.58 -4.66
C ARG A 242 -1.45 0.38 -5.52
N LYS A 243 -0.58 -0.04 -6.45
CA LYS A 243 -0.85 -1.19 -7.33
C LYS A 243 -0.89 -2.52 -6.56
N ALA A 244 -0.13 -2.65 -5.48
CA ALA A 244 -0.19 -3.81 -4.59
C ALA A 244 -1.53 -3.92 -3.85
N ILE A 245 -2.11 -2.81 -3.41
CA ILE A 245 -3.45 -2.79 -2.79
C ILE A 245 -4.52 -3.11 -3.85
N LEU A 246 -4.44 -2.47 -5.02
CA LEU A 246 -5.40 -2.68 -6.11
C LEU A 246 -5.34 -4.11 -6.68
N PHE A 247 -4.17 -4.76 -6.67
CA PHE A 247 -4.06 -6.18 -6.97
C PHE A 247 -4.94 -7.04 -6.06
N VAL A 248 -4.92 -6.79 -4.74
CA VAL A 248 -5.75 -7.53 -3.77
C VAL A 248 -7.24 -7.26 -4.00
N ILE A 249 -7.62 -6.01 -4.28
CA ILE A 249 -9.02 -5.68 -4.56
C ILE A 249 -9.49 -6.40 -5.84
N GLN A 250 -8.73 -6.29 -6.93
CA GLN A 250 -9.07 -6.94 -8.21
C GLN A 250 -9.11 -8.46 -8.11
N MET A 251 -8.28 -9.07 -7.25
CA MET A 251 -8.33 -10.51 -6.99
C MET A 251 -9.74 -10.99 -6.65
N HIS A 252 -10.54 -10.21 -5.92
CA HIS A 252 -11.91 -10.59 -5.54
C HIS A 252 -12.83 -10.77 -6.76
N GLY A 253 -12.54 -10.10 -7.88
CA GLY A 253 -13.28 -10.21 -9.14
C GLY A 253 -12.99 -11.50 -9.93
N PHE A 254 -12.02 -12.30 -9.52
CA PHE A 254 -11.64 -13.54 -10.19
C PHE A 254 -12.23 -14.80 -9.53
N CYS A 255 -13.35 -14.69 -8.80
CA CYS A 255 -14.12 -15.86 -8.40
C CYS A 255 -14.66 -16.58 -9.65
N LEU A 256 -14.29 -17.84 -9.85
CA LEU A 256 -14.75 -18.63 -10.99
C LEU A 256 -16.24 -18.94 -10.87
N GLN A 257 -16.98 -18.72 -11.96
CA GLN A 257 -18.40 -19.10 -12.08
C GLN A 257 -18.63 -19.80 -13.42
N LEU A 258 -19.24 -20.98 -13.38
CA LEU A 258 -19.71 -21.70 -14.56
C LEU A 258 -21.08 -21.17 -14.96
N ASN A 259 -21.19 -20.70 -16.21
CA ASN A 259 -22.42 -20.15 -16.80
C ASN A 259 -22.78 -20.85 -18.12
N GLU A 260 -22.44 -22.13 -18.24
CA GLU A 260 -22.57 -22.89 -19.48
C GLU A 260 -23.98 -23.49 -19.61
N PRO A 261 -24.80 -23.07 -20.59
CA PRO A 261 -26.19 -23.54 -20.71
C PRO A 261 -26.34 -25.05 -20.95
N SER A 262 -25.26 -25.71 -21.40
CA SER A 262 -25.22 -27.15 -21.62
C SER A 262 -25.00 -27.98 -20.35
N LEU A 263 -24.63 -27.35 -19.23
CA LEU A 263 -24.50 -28.03 -17.95
C LEU A 263 -25.87 -28.20 -17.27
N PRO A 264 -26.13 -29.32 -16.60
CA PRO A 264 -27.28 -29.45 -15.71
C PRO A 264 -27.30 -28.33 -14.67
N ALA A 265 -28.48 -27.76 -14.41
CA ALA A 265 -28.63 -26.61 -13.53
C ALA A 265 -28.22 -26.93 -12.08
N ASP A 266 -28.55 -28.13 -11.61
CA ASP A 266 -28.17 -28.66 -10.29
C ASP A 266 -26.65 -28.81 -10.16
N LEU A 267 -26.00 -29.40 -11.17
CA LEU A 267 -24.54 -29.52 -11.20
C LEU A 267 -23.86 -28.15 -11.22
N THR A 268 -24.39 -27.20 -12.00
CA THR A 268 -23.87 -25.83 -12.11
C THR A 268 -23.95 -25.11 -10.75
N ILE A 269 -25.10 -25.20 -10.07
CA ILE A 269 -25.29 -24.63 -8.73
C ILE A 269 -24.34 -25.26 -7.72
N ALA A 270 -24.18 -26.59 -7.74
CA ALA A 270 -23.30 -27.31 -6.82
C ALA A 270 -21.83 -26.91 -7.01
N ILE A 271 -21.33 -26.89 -8.26
CA ILE A 271 -19.95 -26.49 -8.55
C ILE A 271 -19.72 -25.03 -8.16
N ASN A 272 -20.63 -24.11 -8.54
CA ASN A 272 -20.47 -22.68 -8.22
C ASN A 272 -20.53 -22.42 -6.71
N THR A 273 -21.33 -23.18 -5.96
CA THR A 273 -21.36 -23.09 -4.49
C THR A 273 -20.03 -23.52 -3.88
N TYR A 274 -19.46 -24.64 -4.35
CA TYR A 274 -18.17 -25.14 -3.88
C TYR A 274 -17.01 -24.20 -4.25
N LEU A 275 -16.98 -23.69 -5.48
CA LEU A 275 -15.99 -22.71 -5.92
C LEU A 275 -16.09 -21.42 -5.08
N LYS A 276 -17.29 -20.88 -4.88
CA LYS A 276 -17.49 -19.68 -4.06
C LYS A 276 -17.03 -19.89 -2.61
N ALA A 277 -17.33 -21.05 -2.02
CA ALA A 277 -16.91 -21.37 -0.66
C ALA A 277 -15.39 -21.48 -0.52
N SER A 278 -14.73 -22.24 -1.40
CA SER A 278 -13.26 -22.39 -1.40
C SER A 278 -12.55 -21.08 -1.76
N PHE A 279 -13.12 -20.25 -2.64
CA PHE A 279 -12.59 -18.93 -2.94
C PHE A 279 -12.69 -17.98 -1.74
N ALA A 280 -13.79 -18.02 -0.99
CA ALA A 280 -13.91 -17.24 0.25
C ALA A 280 -12.87 -17.68 1.29
N GLN A 281 -12.58 -18.98 1.40
CA GLN A 281 -11.49 -19.49 2.24
C GLN A 281 -10.11 -19.01 1.76
N LEU A 282 -9.88 -18.96 0.45
CA LEU A 282 -8.65 -18.41 -0.12
C LEU A 282 -8.46 -16.94 0.29
N LEU A 283 -9.49 -16.11 0.12
CA LEU A 283 -9.44 -14.69 0.51
C LEU A 283 -9.21 -14.52 2.02
N ALA A 284 -9.83 -15.36 2.84
CA ALA A 284 -9.62 -15.36 4.29
C ALA A 284 -8.20 -15.82 4.71
N ALA A 285 -7.51 -16.59 3.86
CA ALA A 285 -6.14 -17.04 4.09
C ALA A 285 -5.07 -16.04 3.60
N GLN A 286 -5.49 -14.93 2.98
CA GLN A 286 -4.57 -13.85 2.62
C GLN A 286 -4.10 -13.10 3.87
N SER A 287 -2.89 -12.57 3.81
CA SER A 287 -2.27 -11.82 4.90
C SER A 287 -1.28 -10.79 4.39
N GLY A 288 -0.81 -9.90 5.27
CA GLY A 288 0.15 -8.86 4.94
C GLY A 288 -0.50 -7.49 4.77
N LEU A 289 0.33 -6.45 4.86
CA LEU A 289 -0.15 -5.07 5.03
C LEU A 289 -0.97 -4.56 3.84
N ALA A 290 -0.62 -4.92 2.60
CA ALA A 290 -1.42 -4.56 1.44
C ALA A 290 -2.81 -5.21 1.44
N VAL A 291 -2.92 -6.43 1.99
CA VAL A 291 -4.21 -7.14 2.16
C VAL A 291 -5.06 -6.44 3.22
N GLU A 292 -4.46 -6.12 4.37
CA GLU A 292 -5.15 -5.40 5.44
C GLU A 292 -5.69 -4.04 4.96
N ILE A 293 -4.88 -3.27 4.24
CA ILE A 293 -5.31 -1.97 3.68
C ILE A 293 -6.42 -2.17 2.64
N ALA A 294 -6.32 -3.18 1.77
CA ALA A 294 -7.37 -3.47 0.79
C ALA A 294 -8.69 -3.85 1.48
N GLN A 295 -8.65 -4.67 2.53
CA GLN A 295 -9.83 -5.07 3.31
C GLN A 295 -10.48 -3.89 4.02
N ILE A 296 -9.67 -3.04 4.68
CA ILE A 296 -10.15 -1.80 5.30
C ILE A 296 -10.79 -0.90 4.24
N THR A 297 -10.15 -0.72 3.08
CA THR A 297 -10.69 0.09 1.98
C THR A 297 -12.05 -0.43 1.52
N LEU A 298 -12.18 -1.74 1.33
CA LEU A 298 -13.45 -2.35 0.92
C LEU A 298 -14.53 -2.26 2.01
N ALA A 299 -14.15 -2.36 3.29
CA ALA A 299 -15.09 -2.31 4.41
C ALA A 299 -15.56 -0.90 4.74
N GLU A 300 -14.68 0.10 4.64
CA GLU A 300 -14.92 1.49 5.07
C GLU A 300 -15.44 2.38 3.94
N SER A 301 -15.32 1.98 2.67
CA SER A 301 -15.77 2.84 1.56
C SER A 301 -17.29 2.99 1.47
N GLY A 302 -18.07 2.08 2.07
CA GLY A 302 -19.53 2.04 1.91
C GLY A 302 -20.00 1.65 0.50
N HIS A 303 -19.09 1.21 -0.38
CA HIS A 303 -19.37 0.79 -1.75
C HIS A 303 -19.30 -0.72 -1.90
N SER A 304 -20.12 -1.27 -2.80
CA SER A 304 -20.06 -2.69 -3.15
C SER A 304 -18.77 -3.03 -3.92
N LEU A 305 -18.39 -4.31 -3.89
CA LEU A 305 -17.24 -4.79 -4.66
C LEU A 305 -17.42 -4.54 -6.17
N ASP A 306 -18.63 -4.70 -6.70
CA ASP A 306 -18.89 -4.49 -8.13
C ASP A 306 -18.68 -3.02 -8.54
N GLU A 307 -19.10 -2.07 -7.70
CA GLU A 307 -18.82 -0.64 -7.89
C GLU A 307 -17.31 -0.38 -7.87
N TRP A 308 -16.59 -1.00 -6.93
CA TRP A 308 -15.12 -0.91 -6.85
C TRP A 308 -14.43 -1.42 -8.11
N LEU A 309 -14.80 -2.60 -8.58
CA LEU A 309 -14.21 -3.19 -9.78
C LEU A 309 -14.50 -2.34 -11.02
N MET A 310 -15.66 -1.66 -11.07
CA MET A 310 -16.03 -0.75 -12.15
C MET A 310 -15.17 0.52 -12.18
N VAL A 311 -15.01 1.21 -11.04
CA VAL A 311 -14.23 2.47 -11.00
C VAL A 311 -12.72 2.25 -11.15
N GLN A 312 -12.25 1.02 -10.97
CA GLN A 312 -10.85 0.64 -11.18
C GLN A 312 -10.50 0.32 -12.64
N ALA A 313 -11.38 0.59 -13.61
CA ALA A 313 -11.05 0.44 -15.03
C ALA A 313 -9.80 1.23 -15.44
N ALA A 314 -9.65 2.47 -14.95
CA ALA A 314 -8.46 3.30 -15.19
C ALA A 314 -7.17 2.66 -14.65
N PHE A 315 -7.25 1.93 -13.54
CA PHE A 315 -6.11 1.16 -13.02
C PHE A 315 -5.73 0.00 -13.95
N LEU A 316 -6.70 -0.70 -14.52
CA LEU A 316 -6.43 -1.78 -15.48
C LEU A 316 -5.79 -1.24 -16.77
N GLU A 317 -6.14 -0.02 -17.16
CA GLU A 317 -5.50 0.71 -18.27
C GLU A 317 -4.02 1.03 -17.94
N GLU A 318 -3.71 1.45 -16.72
CA GLU A 318 -2.33 1.75 -16.29
C GLU A 318 -1.39 0.53 -16.27
N ILE A 319 -1.92 -0.67 -16.05
CA ILE A 319 -1.12 -1.91 -15.93
C ILE A 319 -0.94 -2.63 -17.27
N ASP A 320 -1.59 -2.16 -18.34
CA ASP A 320 -1.55 -2.77 -19.67
C ASP A 320 -1.81 -4.29 -19.61
N CYS A 321 -3.03 -4.65 -19.22
CA CYS A 321 -3.47 -6.05 -19.14
C CYS A 321 -3.58 -6.73 -20.52
N GLN A 322 -3.19 -6.07 -21.63
CA GLN A 322 -3.16 -6.69 -22.94
C GLN A 322 -1.96 -7.66 -23.02
N PRO A 323 -2.20 -8.98 -23.14
CA PRO A 323 -1.11 -9.94 -23.16
C PRO A 323 -0.29 -9.79 -24.45
N SER A 324 1.01 -9.55 -24.33
CA SER A 324 1.95 -9.62 -25.45
C SER A 324 2.24 -11.06 -25.89
N THR A 325 2.01 -12.02 -25.01
CA THR A 325 2.17 -13.47 -25.23
C THR A 325 1.05 -14.23 -24.54
N THR A 326 0.58 -15.33 -25.13
CA THR A 326 -0.39 -16.23 -24.49
C THR A 326 0.22 -16.77 -23.18
N PRO A 327 -0.35 -16.46 -22.00
CA PRO A 327 0.18 -16.95 -20.74
C PRO A 327 0.06 -18.48 -20.65
N ASP A 328 0.99 -19.12 -19.95
CA ASP A 328 0.86 -20.53 -19.60
C ASP A 328 -0.18 -20.69 -18.48
N THR A 329 -1.39 -21.07 -18.87
CA THR A 329 -2.53 -21.28 -17.96
C THR A 329 -2.65 -22.72 -17.50
N GLN A 330 -2.00 -23.64 -18.20
CA GLN A 330 -2.26 -25.07 -18.08
C GLN A 330 -2.02 -25.60 -16.66
N PRO A 331 -0.92 -25.27 -15.95
CA PRO A 331 -0.70 -25.78 -14.61
C PRO A 331 -1.82 -25.44 -13.61
N LEU A 332 -2.32 -24.20 -13.64
CA LEU A 332 -3.38 -23.77 -12.72
C LEU A 332 -4.75 -24.33 -13.10
N SER A 333 -5.07 -24.35 -14.40
CA SER A 333 -6.30 -24.96 -14.90
C SER A 333 -6.38 -26.44 -14.57
N ASP A 334 -5.31 -27.20 -14.84
CA ASP A 334 -5.23 -28.64 -14.56
C ASP A 334 -5.39 -28.92 -13.07
N ALA A 335 -4.75 -28.12 -12.21
CA ALA A 335 -4.87 -28.26 -10.76
C ALA A 335 -6.30 -28.02 -10.27
N ILE A 336 -6.99 -26.97 -10.75
CA ILE A 336 -8.40 -26.69 -10.39
C ILE A 336 -9.31 -27.81 -10.89
N LEU A 337 -9.13 -28.25 -12.13
CA LEU A 337 -9.93 -29.33 -12.73
C LEU A 337 -9.75 -30.66 -11.98
N GLN A 338 -8.52 -30.95 -11.55
CA GLN A 338 -8.23 -32.12 -10.72
C GLN A 338 -9.00 -32.07 -9.40
N GLN A 339 -9.06 -30.90 -8.73
CA GLN A 339 -9.82 -30.74 -7.49
C GLN A 339 -11.33 -30.89 -7.72
N LEU A 340 -11.88 -30.29 -8.79
CA LEU A 340 -13.29 -30.45 -9.14
C LEU A 340 -13.67 -31.90 -9.41
N ALA A 341 -12.80 -32.65 -10.10
CA ALA A 341 -13.01 -34.07 -10.39
C ALA A 341 -12.95 -34.99 -9.15
N GLN A 342 -12.40 -34.51 -8.02
CA GLN A 342 -12.43 -35.25 -6.75
C GLN A 342 -13.77 -35.10 -6.02
N VAL A 343 -14.51 -34.01 -6.29
CA VAL A 343 -15.75 -33.67 -5.58
C VAL A 343 -17.00 -33.98 -6.42
N PHE A 344 -16.90 -33.84 -7.74
CA PHE A 344 -18.03 -33.96 -8.66
C PHE A 344 -17.78 -35.01 -9.73
N GLU A 345 -18.85 -35.67 -10.19
CA GLU A 345 -18.76 -36.50 -11.39
C GLU A 345 -18.86 -35.63 -12.64
N LEU A 346 -17.75 -35.52 -13.37
CA LEU A 346 -17.60 -34.62 -14.52
C LEU A 346 -17.68 -35.37 -15.86
N SER A 347 -17.93 -36.69 -15.83
CA SER A 347 -18.05 -37.49 -17.05
C SER A 347 -19.18 -36.96 -17.95
N GLY A 348 -18.86 -36.72 -19.23
CA GLY A 348 -19.77 -36.10 -20.20
C GLY A 348 -19.72 -34.56 -20.27
N TYR A 349 -19.18 -33.88 -19.25
CA TYR A 349 -19.09 -32.41 -19.20
C TYR A 349 -17.65 -31.88 -19.13
N HIS A 350 -16.66 -32.79 -19.02
CA HIS A 350 -15.25 -32.45 -18.82
C HIS A 350 -14.72 -31.39 -19.81
N SER A 351 -15.03 -31.50 -21.11
CA SER A 351 -14.55 -30.53 -22.10
C SER A 351 -15.13 -29.13 -21.92
N ILE A 352 -16.40 -29.04 -21.55
CA ILE A 352 -17.11 -27.76 -21.32
C ILE A 352 -16.55 -27.08 -20.07
N ILE A 353 -16.42 -27.83 -18.97
CA ILE A 353 -15.85 -27.31 -17.71
C ILE A 353 -14.38 -26.93 -17.89
N THR A 354 -13.60 -27.75 -18.61
CA THR A 354 -12.20 -27.44 -18.94
C THR A 354 -12.09 -26.13 -19.71
N ALA A 355 -12.94 -25.91 -20.73
CA ALA A 355 -12.95 -24.67 -21.49
C ALA A 355 -13.29 -23.47 -20.60
N ALA A 356 -14.32 -23.57 -19.76
CA ALA A 356 -14.73 -22.51 -18.84
C ALA A 356 -13.64 -22.18 -17.81
N VAL A 357 -13.02 -23.21 -17.20
CA VAL A 357 -11.92 -23.04 -16.23
C VAL A 357 -10.70 -22.44 -16.90
N THR A 358 -10.32 -22.93 -18.08
CA THR A 358 -9.16 -22.40 -18.83
C THR A 358 -9.37 -20.95 -19.21
N ALA A 359 -10.55 -20.59 -19.71
CA ALA A 359 -10.87 -19.22 -20.08
C ALA A 359 -10.83 -18.26 -18.88
N HIS A 360 -11.31 -18.71 -17.71
CA HIS A 360 -11.27 -17.91 -16.48
C HIS A 360 -9.84 -17.74 -15.94
N VAL A 361 -9.09 -18.85 -15.86
CA VAL A 361 -7.68 -18.85 -15.44
C VAL A 361 -6.84 -17.98 -16.38
N ALA A 362 -7.10 -18.00 -17.69
CA ALA A 362 -6.40 -17.14 -18.66
C ALA A 362 -6.52 -15.66 -18.33
N LYS A 363 -7.71 -15.19 -17.91
CA LYS A 363 -7.91 -13.79 -17.50
C LYS A 363 -7.06 -13.45 -16.28
N TYR A 364 -7.06 -14.32 -15.27
CA TYR A 364 -6.27 -14.11 -14.06
C TYR A 364 -4.77 -14.12 -14.35
N VAL A 365 -4.26 -15.10 -15.10
CA VAL A 365 -2.82 -15.18 -15.38
C VAL A 365 -2.36 -14.00 -16.24
N ALA A 366 -3.18 -13.54 -17.19
CA ALA A 366 -2.88 -12.31 -17.94
C ALA A 366 -2.79 -11.09 -17.03
N PHE A 367 -3.75 -10.91 -16.12
CA PHE A 367 -3.75 -9.85 -15.13
C PHE A 367 -2.50 -9.91 -14.21
N GLU A 368 -2.23 -11.07 -13.61
CA GLU A 368 -1.08 -11.26 -12.72
C GLU A 368 0.25 -11.00 -13.45
N THR A 369 0.38 -11.45 -14.70
CA THR A 369 1.57 -11.21 -15.52
C THR A 369 1.77 -9.70 -15.79
N ALA A 370 0.69 -8.98 -16.07
CA ALA A 370 0.75 -7.54 -16.28
C ALA A 370 1.14 -6.79 -15.00
N VAL A 371 0.58 -7.20 -13.85
CA VAL A 371 0.94 -6.66 -12.54
C VAL A 371 2.41 -6.90 -12.22
N LEU A 372 2.91 -8.13 -12.41
CA LEU A 372 4.32 -8.49 -12.19
C LEU A 372 5.27 -7.67 -13.07
N ARG A 373 4.92 -7.47 -14.35
CA ARG A 373 5.67 -6.59 -15.25
C ARG A 373 5.72 -5.16 -14.70
N SER A 374 4.57 -4.61 -14.32
CA SER A 374 4.52 -3.26 -13.74
C SER A 374 5.32 -3.14 -12.44
N PHE A 375 5.26 -4.15 -11.56
CA PHE A 375 6.06 -4.17 -10.33
C PHE A 375 7.55 -4.20 -10.62
N ASN A 376 7.98 -5.03 -11.59
CA ASN A 376 9.38 -5.08 -12.01
C ASN A 376 9.85 -3.73 -12.58
N ASP A 377 9.04 -3.06 -13.40
CA ASP A 377 9.37 -1.73 -13.94
C ASP A 377 9.54 -0.69 -12.81
N HIS A 378 8.64 -0.69 -11.82
CA HIS A 378 8.77 0.18 -10.66
C HIS A 378 10.01 -0.15 -9.83
N LEU A 379 10.30 -1.44 -9.61
CA LEU A 379 11.46 -1.87 -8.84
C LEU A 379 12.77 -1.51 -9.55
N ASP A 380 12.87 -1.66 -10.87
CA ASP A 380 14.05 -1.25 -11.62
C ASP A 380 14.33 0.25 -11.48
N ALA A 381 13.27 1.08 -11.54
CA ALA A 381 13.40 2.51 -11.31
C ALA A 381 13.78 2.85 -9.86
N ILE A 382 13.22 2.13 -8.87
CA ILE A 382 13.61 2.25 -7.45
C ILE A 382 15.09 1.90 -7.27
N VAL A 383 15.55 0.80 -7.86
CA VAL A 383 16.96 0.35 -7.79
C VAL A 383 17.90 1.41 -8.36
N LEU A 384 17.55 2.01 -9.50
CA LEU A 384 18.30 3.12 -10.10
C LEU A 384 18.31 4.34 -9.19
N ALA A 385 17.16 4.73 -8.64
CA ALA A 385 17.03 5.85 -7.71
C ALA A 385 17.85 5.67 -6.42
N LEU A 386 17.95 4.43 -5.92
CA LEU A 386 18.82 4.10 -4.80
C LEU A 386 20.33 4.13 -5.16
N GLY A 387 20.66 4.33 -6.43
CA GLY A 387 22.02 4.41 -6.93
C GLY A 387 22.65 3.04 -7.24
N PHE A 388 21.86 1.99 -7.37
CA PHE A 388 22.33 0.66 -7.75
C PHE A 388 22.11 0.39 -9.25
N THR A 389 22.71 -0.68 -9.76
CA THR A 389 22.43 -1.17 -11.11
C THR A 389 21.33 -2.23 -11.01
N PRO A 390 20.25 -2.14 -11.81
CA PRO A 390 19.23 -3.17 -11.90
C PRO A 390 19.85 -4.53 -12.20
N ALA A 391 19.51 -5.51 -11.37
CA ALA A 391 19.85 -6.90 -11.63
C ALA A 391 18.84 -7.50 -12.63
N SER A 392 19.25 -8.59 -13.30
CA SER A 392 18.43 -9.25 -14.32
C SER A 392 17.33 -10.14 -13.73
N ASP A 393 17.29 -10.29 -12.41
CA ASP A 393 16.24 -11.00 -11.71
C ASP A 393 14.92 -10.22 -11.82
N THR A 394 13.84 -10.97 -11.97
CA THR A 394 12.47 -10.43 -12.04
C THR A 394 11.63 -11.09 -10.96
N LEU A 395 10.73 -10.33 -10.35
CA LEU A 395 9.70 -10.91 -9.52
C LEU A 395 8.90 -11.93 -10.32
N MET A 396 8.66 -13.08 -9.70
CA MET A 396 7.80 -14.14 -10.17
C MET A 396 6.54 -14.17 -9.30
N PHE A 397 5.58 -15.02 -9.67
CA PHE A 397 4.33 -15.16 -8.91
C PHE A 397 4.55 -15.70 -7.49
N THR A 398 5.66 -16.41 -7.24
CA THR A 398 6.00 -16.95 -5.91
C THR A 398 6.24 -15.84 -4.89
N GLU A 399 6.80 -14.70 -5.32
CA GLU A 399 7.03 -13.55 -4.46
C GLU A 399 5.74 -12.80 -4.11
N LEU A 400 4.71 -12.88 -4.97
CA LEU A 400 3.38 -12.37 -4.60
C LEU A 400 2.79 -13.19 -3.47
N THR A 401 2.92 -14.51 -3.50
CA THR A 401 2.47 -15.38 -2.39
C THR A 401 3.17 -15.05 -1.08
N SER A 402 4.46 -14.70 -1.08
CA SER A 402 5.15 -14.32 0.17
C SER A 402 4.66 -12.99 0.76
N VAL A 403 4.20 -12.06 -0.09
CA VAL A 403 3.68 -10.76 0.37
C VAL A 403 2.22 -10.82 0.79
N TYR A 404 1.40 -11.56 0.04
CA TYR A 404 -0.05 -11.63 0.25
C TYR A 404 -0.50 -12.86 1.06
N GLY A 405 0.44 -13.73 1.47
CA GLY A 405 0.19 -15.02 2.12
C GLY A 405 -0.35 -16.09 1.15
N LYS A 406 -1.41 -15.75 0.41
CA LYS A 406 -2.06 -16.59 -0.60
C LYS A 406 -2.50 -15.77 -1.80
N THR A 407 -2.35 -16.35 -2.99
CA THR A 407 -2.89 -15.83 -4.25
C THR A 407 -3.79 -16.88 -4.91
N LEU A 408 -4.40 -16.55 -6.04
CA LEU A 408 -5.23 -17.51 -6.81
C LEU A 408 -4.45 -18.75 -7.28
N ARG A 409 -3.12 -18.67 -7.37
CA ARG A 409 -2.29 -19.85 -7.63
C ARG A 409 -2.30 -20.86 -6.48
N ASN A 410 -2.61 -20.43 -5.27
CA ASN A 410 -2.77 -21.31 -4.11
C ASN A 410 -4.19 -21.87 -3.95
N TRP A 411 -5.14 -21.48 -4.80
CA TRP A 411 -6.53 -21.94 -4.69
C TRP A 411 -6.68 -23.48 -4.70
N PRO A 412 -5.95 -24.23 -5.54
CA PRO A 412 -6.02 -25.70 -5.51
C PRO A 412 -5.61 -26.33 -4.17
N GLU A 413 -4.72 -25.69 -3.40
CA GLU A 413 -4.34 -26.16 -2.06
C GLU A 413 -5.49 -25.98 -1.04
N ILE A 414 -6.25 -24.88 -1.18
CA ILE A 414 -7.39 -24.56 -0.32
C ILE A 414 -8.58 -25.48 -0.63
N MET A 415 -8.82 -25.80 -1.91
CA MET A 415 -9.88 -26.71 -2.35
C MET A 415 -9.78 -28.12 -1.74
N GLN A 416 -8.58 -28.54 -1.31
CA GLN A 416 -8.35 -29.84 -0.67
C GLN A 416 -8.83 -29.91 0.78
N GLN A 417 -9.11 -28.77 1.41
CA GLN A 417 -9.52 -28.70 2.81
C GLN A 417 -11.04 -28.91 2.90
N PRO A 418 -11.51 -30.00 3.56
CA PRO A 418 -12.93 -30.37 3.60
C PRO A 418 -13.82 -29.40 4.38
#